data_AF-A0A366KAI6-F1
#
_entry.id   AF-A0A366KAI6-F1
#
_cell.length_a   1.000
_cell.length_b   1.000
_cell.length_c   1.000
_cell.angle_alpha   90.00
_cell.angle_beta   90.00
_cell.angle_gamma   90.00
#
_symmetry.space_group_name_H-M   'P 1'
#
loop_
_entity.id
_entity.type
_entity.pdbx_description
1 polymer ?
#
loop_
_entity_poly.entity_id
_entity_poly.type
_entity_poly.pdbx_seq_one_letter_code
_entity_poly.pdbx_strand_id
1 'polypeptide(L)'
;MVERAMERLNEEDVENVTKDGGGGEDPHWRGGRKLAYEIDGKTEGNYVVINYSAEAAVSDELDRILNLNESVIRTKILRKDAK
;
A
#
# COMPACT_ATOMS: atom_id res chain seq x y z
N MET A 1 5.16 14.62 12.22
CA MET A 1 4.80 15.31 10.94
C MET A 1 4.97 14.37 9.75
N VAL A 2 6.06 13.59 9.68
CA VAL A 2 6.34 12.63 8.60
C VAL A 2 5.27 11.53 8.47
N GLU A 3 4.81 10.92 9.57
CA GLU A 3 3.78 9.86 9.54
C GLU A 3 2.46 10.33 8.90
N ARG A 4 1.99 11.54 9.24
CA ARG A 4 0.75 12.11 8.68
C ARG A 4 0.83 12.42 7.18
N ALA A 5 2.03 12.65 6.65
CA ALA A 5 2.21 12.89 5.22
C ALA A 5 2.17 11.56 4.44
N MET A 6 2.74 10.49 5.00
CA MET A 6 2.61 9.14 4.43
C MET A 6 1.17 8.61 4.53
N GLU A 7 0.45 8.95 5.60
CA GLU A 7 -0.98 8.65 5.76
C GLU A 7 -1.80 9.12 4.57
N ARG A 8 -1.66 10.41 4.22
CA ARG A 8 -2.43 11.00 3.12
C ARG A 8 -2.09 10.44 1.75
N LEU A 9 -0.80 10.21 1.47
CA LEU A 9 -0.38 9.70 0.16
C LEU A 9 -0.97 8.32 -0.12
N ASN A 10 -0.95 7.43 0.87
CA ASN A 10 -1.44 6.07 0.70
C ASN A 10 -2.97 5.99 0.68
N GLU A 11 -3.67 6.86 1.42
CA GLU A 11 -5.12 7.00 1.32
C GLU A 11 -5.54 7.50 -0.06
N GLU A 12 -4.85 8.53 -0.58
CA GLU A 12 -5.13 9.08 -1.91
C GLU A 12 -4.92 8.04 -3.02
N ASP A 13 -3.83 7.26 -2.95
CA ASP A 13 -3.54 6.20 -3.92
C ASP A 13 -4.62 5.10 -3.91
N VAL A 14 -5.11 4.71 -2.73
CA VAL A 14 -6.19 3.70 -2.62
C VAL A 14 -7.53 4.28 -3.05
N GLU A 15 -7.86 5.51 -2.65
CA GLU A 15 -9.11 6.17 -3.00
C GLU A 15 -9.21 6.41 -4.51
N ASN A 16 -8.13 6.84 -5.15
CA ASN A 16 -8.09 7.04 -6.61
C ASN A 16 -8.43 5.77 -7.39
N VAL A 17 -8.06 4.60 -6.85
CA VAL A 17 -8.26 3.31 -7.51
C VAL A 17 -9.58 2.64 -7.08
N THR A 18 -10.10 2.91 -5.88
CA THR A 18 -11.38 2.34 -5.40
C THR A 18 -12.63 3.17 -5.74
N LYS A 19 -12.47 4.36 -6.33
CA LYS A 19 -13.56 5.27 -6.77
C LYS A 19 -14.68 4.63 -7.59
N ASP A 20 -14.40 3.56 -8.33
CA ASP A 20 -15.36 2.88 -9.23
C ASP A 20 -16.18 1.73 -8.60
N GLY A 21 -16.23 1.64 -7.26
CA GLY A 21 -17.12 0.70 -6.55
C GLY A 21 -16.42 -0.25 -5.58
N GLY A 22 -15.18 0.07 -5.21
CA GLY A 22 -14.45 -0.62 -4.15
C GLY A 22 -14.58 0.10 -2.82
N GLY A 23 -14.64 -0.66 -1.72
CA GLY A 23 -14.59 -0.11 -0.36
C GLY A 23 -13.21 -0.35 0.25
N GLY A 24 -12.52 0.71 0.66
CA GLY A 24 -11.32 0.63 1.49
C GLY A 24 -11.68 0.67 2.97
N GLU A 25 -11.11 -0.24 3.78
CA GLU A 25 -11.12 -0.12 5.24
C GLU A 25 -9.97 0.77 5.71
N ASP A 26 -10.03 1.21 6.98
CA ASP A 26 -8.98 2.00 7.61
C ASP A 26 -7.60 1.31 7.51
N PRO A 27 -6.55 2.02 7.02
CA PRO A 27 -5.21 1.49 6.94
C PRO A 27 -4.65 1.15 8.34
N HIS A 28 -4.06 -0.03 8.49
CA HIS A 28 -3.34 -0.40 9.70
C HIS A 28 -1.86 -0.06 9.57
N TRP A 29 -1.43 0.94 10.35
CA TRP A 29 -0.07 1.47 10.36
C TRP A 29 0.83 0.70 11.32
N ARG A 30 1.99 0.26 10.82
CA ARG A 30 3.07 -0.29 11.64
C ARG A 30 4.37 0.40 11.29
N GLY A 31 4.65 1.49 11.99
CA GLY A 31 5.85 2.32 11.78
C GLY A 31 7.16 1.62 12.15
N GLY A 32 8.25 2.15 11.58
CA GLY A 32 9.63 2.02 12.03
C GLY A 32 10.11 0.59 12.32
N ARG A 33 10.23 -0.24 11.29
CA ARG A 33 10.80 -1.60 11.44
C ARG A 33 12.07 -1.75 10.64
N LYS A 34 13.09 -2.34 11.27
CA LYS A 34 14.31 -2.77 10.59
C LYS A 34 14.00 -3.93 9.65
N LEU A 35 14.44 -3.82 8.41
CA LEU A 35 14.32 -4.86 7.40
C LEU A 35 15.32 -5.99 7.69
N ALA A 36 14.98 -7.22 7.30
CA ALA A 36 15.88 -8.37 7.48
C ALA A 36 17.15 -8.26 6.60
N TYR A 37 17.01 -7.58 5.45
CA TYR A 37 18.07 -7.28 4.51
C TYR A 37 17.77 -5.93 3.85
N GLU A 38 18.78 -5.33 3.25
CA GLU A 38 18.65 -4.05 2.55
C GLU A 38 17.85 -4.20 1.26
N ILE A 39 16.92 -3.27 1.03
CA ILE A 39 16.14 -3.17 -0.22
C ILE A 39 16.33 -1.75 -0.74
N ASP A 40 16.81 -1.60 -1.97
CA ASP A 40 17.10 -0.30 -2.61
C ASP A 40 17.91 0.66 -1.72
N GLY A 41 18.91 0.15 -1.01
CA GLY A 41 19.74 0.97 -0.11
C GLY A 41 19.09 1.33 1.22
N LYS A 42 17.85 0.88 1.48
CA LYS A 42 17.13 1.16 2.74
C LYS A 42 17.18 -0.05 3.67
N THR A 43 17.52 0.21 4.94
CA THR A 43 17.59 -0.78 6.03
C THR A 43 16.39 -0.72 6.97
N GLU A 44 15.57 0.32 6.83
CA GLU A 44 14.40 0.60 7.66
C GLU A 44 13.20 0.88 6.75
N GLY A 45 12.01 0.49 7.20
CA GLY A 45 10.78 0.73 6.44
C GLY A 45 9.55 0.84 7.34
N ASN A 46 8.54 1.50 6.80
CA ASN A 46 7.21 1.57 7.38
C ASN A 46 6.30 0.57 6.68
N TYR A 47 5.55 -0.19 7.45
CA TYR A 47 4.59 -1.15 6.91
C TYR A 47 3.19 -0.57 7.03
N VAL A 48 2.49 -0.56 5.90
CA VAL A 48 1.08 -0.17 5.81
C VAL A 48 0.31 -1.38 5.32
N VAL A 49 -0.72 -1.78 6.07
CA VAL A 49 -1.60 -2.88 5.70
C VAL A 49 -2.97 -2.31 5.44
N ILE A 50 -3.44 -2.43 4.20
CA ILE A 50 -4.73 -1.91 3.77
C ILE A 50 -5.59 -3.08 3.35
N ASN A 51 -6.82 -3.13 3.87
CA ASN A 51 -7.83 -4.04 3.39
C ASN A 51 -8.73 -3.26 2.46
N TYR A 52 -8.93 -3.76 1.25
CA TYR A 52 -9.82 -3.15 0.29
C TYR A 52 -10.57 -4.25 -0.45
N SER A 53 -11.75 -3.91 -0.92
CA SER A 53 -12.53 -4.71 -1.85
C SER A 53 -12.50 -4.01 -3.20
N ALA A 54 -12.07 -4.70 -4.26
CA ALA A 54 -12.06 -4.17 -5.62
C ALA A 54 -12.15 -5.30 -6.66
N GLU A 55 -12.45 -4.95 -7.90
CA GLU A 55 -12.35 -5.89 -9.02
C GLU A 55 -10.88 -6.25 -9.32
N ALA A 56 -10.66 -7.38 -10.00
CA ALA A 56 -9.32 -7.85 -10.35
C ALA A 56 -8.54 -6.82 -11.20
N ALA A 57 -9.19 -6.23 -12.20
CA ALA A 57 -8.56 -5.21 -13.07
C ALA A 57 -8.08 -3.98 -12.28
N VAL A 58 -8.84 -3.59 -11.27
CA VAL A 58 -8.54 -2.46 -10.38
C VAL A 58 -7.35 -2.78 -9.48
N SER A 59 -7.23 -4.03 -9.02
CA SER A 59 -6.07 -4.48 -8.23
C SER A 59 -4.77 -4.49 -9.04
N ASP A 60 -4.84 -4.85 -10.32
CA ASP A 60 -3.67 -4.84 -11.20
C ASP A 60 -3.19 -3.41 -11.49
N GLU A 61 -4.12 -2.46 -11.69
CA GLU A 61 -3.76 -1.04 -11.85
C GLU A 61 -3.19 -0.45 -10.56
N LEU A 62 -3.71 -0.84 -9.39
CA LEU A 62 -3.14 -0.43 -8.10
C LEU A 62 -1.68 -0.87 -7.97
N ASP A 63 -1.38 -2.14 -8.30
CA ASP A 63 -0.01 -2.65 -8.26
C ASP A 63 0.91 -1.86 -9.17
N ARG A 64 0.42 -1.50 -10.37
CA ARG A 64 1.15 -0.67 -11.32
C ARG A 64 1.47 0.70 -10.73
N ILE A 65 0.47 1.44 -10.25
CA ILE A 65 0.65 2.79 -9.69
C ILE A 65 1.61 2.76 -8.49
N LEU A 66 1.44 1.79 -7.58
CA LEU A 66 2.31 1.65 -6.42
C LEU A 66 3.76 1.35 -6.78
N ASN A 67 4.00 0.55 -7.83
CA ASN A 67 5.36 0.28 -8.31
C ASN A 67 6.01 1.49 -9.00
N LEU A 68 5.23 2.43 -9.55
CA LEU A 68 5.76 3.68 -10.10
C LEU A 68 6.16 4.68 -9.01
N ASN A 69 5.66 4.51 -7.79
CA ASN A 69 5.93 5.43 -6.68
C ASN A 69 7.27 5.11 -6.00
N GLU A 70 8.25 5.99 -6.11
CA GLU A 70 9.58 5.85 -5.48
C GLU A 70 9.55 5.77 -3.94
N SER A 71 8.44 6.17 -3.33
CA SER A 71 8.24 6.06 -1.88
C SER A 71 7.95 4.61 -1.45
N VAL A 72 7.46 3.77 -2.37
CA VAL A 72 7.09 2.38 -2.12
C VAL A 72 8.21 1.47 -2.61
N ILE A 73 8.98 0.91 -1.66
CA ILE A 73 10.06 -0.03 -1.98
C ILE A 73 9.56 -1.44 -2.30
N ARG A 74 8.36 -1.79 -1.82
CA ARG A 74 7.78 -3.12 -2.01
C ARG A 74 6.28 -3.11 -1.80
N THR A 75 5.56 -3.58 -2.80
CA THR A 75 4.13 -3.89 -2.73
C THR A 75 3.92 -5.41 -2.62
N LYS A 76 2.81 -5.82 -2.00
CA LYS A 76 2.35 -7.20 -1.98
C LYS A 76 0.83 -7.25 -1.83
N ILE A 77 0.16 -7.64 -2.90
CA ILE A 77 -1.29 -7.85 -2.89
C ILE A 77 -1.57 -9.31 -2.53
N LEU A 78 -2.50 -9.52 -1.60
CA LEU A 78 -2.95 -10.83 -1.15
C LEU A 78 -4.47 -10.90 -1.21
N ARG A 79 -5.01 -11.93 -1.88
CA ARG A 79 -6.44 -12.20 -1.88
C ARG A 79 -6.79 -12.94 -0.58
N LYS A 80 -7.61 -12.32 0.27
CA LYS A 80 -8.05 -12.94 1.54
C LYS A 80 -9.01 -14.11 1.34
N ASP A 81 -9.71 -14.15 0.21
CA ASP A 81 -10.73 -15.17 -0.09
C ASP A 81 -10.17 -16.45 -0.74
N ALA A 82 -8.89 -16.45 -1.13
CA ALA A 82 -8.25 -17.63 -1.69
C ALA A 82 -7.87 -18.60 -0.58
N LYS A 83 -8.65 -19.68 -0.45
CA LYS A 83 -8.36 -20.83 0.42
C LYS A 83 -7.43 -21.82 -0.27
#